data_AF-A0A498SFY1-F1
#
_entry.id   AF-A0A498SFY1-F1
#
_cell.length_a   1.000
_cell.length_b   1.000
_cell.length_c   1.000
_cell.angle_alpha   90.00
_cell.angle_beta   90.00
_cell.angle_gamma   90.00
#
_symmetry.space_group_name_H-M   'P 1'
#
loop_
_entity.id
_entity.type
_entity.pdbx_description
1 polymer ?
#
loop_
_entity_poly.entity_id
_entity_poly.type
_entity_poly.pdbx_seq_one_letter_code
_entity_poly.pdbx_strand_id
1 'polypeptide(L)'
;MTSDPVVSVVELADQYKSEFENGFSKLLKHAVTFINSASKVRTYEQFNVLHYELLKKRDEMIVKIQDTQSTLPELDTMKLMRTFSWVAVMLLGLSFGAFLGGILFSSLLEFFISGSDAVLLAYFLLPLTIYYFLHLPLEITAKNDLLRRHVLFSFAAFEGLLTGYVFSNKDLVGMPPIAAFTPMAIGLIPHFGSSIIGKDHAKLVCLTIGGGLFIHLSFGVIIDLSLPYLLLAGLYGFIGFAVLQLYVNNAGKDLTITHTYQLSFVCAVIFSQALVYGIFGFDTKELAEAASHSSLSFF
;
A
#
# COMPACT_ATOMS: atom_id res chain seq x y z
N MET A 1 -21.54 47.30 10.59
CA MET A 1 -21.97 45.99 11.11
C MET A 1 -20.90 44.99 10.72
N THR A 2 -20.06 44.63 11.68
CA THR A 2 -18.95 43.68 11.51
C THR A 2 -19.51 42.27 11.64
N SER A 3 -19.53 41.51 10.53
CA SER A 3 -19.89 40.10 10.52
C SER A 3 -18.83 39.31 11.29
N ASP A 4 -19.26 38.55 12.29
CA ASP A 4 -18.39 37.79 13.18
C ASP A 4 -17.78 36.58 12.42
N PRO A 5 -16.46 36.51 12.22
CA PRO A 5 -15.81 35.50 11.38
C PRO A 5 -15.99 34.06 11.90
N VAL A 6 -16.32 33.89 13.19
CA VAL A 6 -16.59 32.56 13.77
C VAL A 6 -17.94 32.01 13.28
N VAL A 7 -18.94 32.86 13.08
CA VAL A 7 -20.28 32.46 12.60
C VAL A 7 -20.21 31.95 11.16
N SER A 8 -19.36 32.55 10.31
CA SER A 8 -19.22 32.10 8.91
C SER A 8 -18.48 30.76 8.76
N VAL A 9 -17.58 30.42 9.69
CA VAL A 9 -16.86 29.14 9.66
C VAL A 9 -17.77 27.99 10.11
N VAL A 10 -18.62 28.23 11.12
CA VAL A 10 -19.61 27.26 11.59
C VAL A 10 -20.66 26.99 10.50
N GLU A 11 -21.17 28.03 9.83
CA GLU A 11 -22.10 27.87 8.70
C GLU A 11 -21.48 27.07 7.54
N LEU A 12 -20.19 27.30 7.23
CA LEU A 12 -19.49 26.55 6.18
C LEU A 12 -19.29 25.08 6.57
N ALA A 13 -18.96 24.80 7.83
CA ALA A 13 -18.79 23.45 8.36
C ALA A 13 -20.11 22.67 8.36
N ASP A 14 -21.21 23.32 8.78
CA ASP A 14 -22.55 22.74 8.72
C ASP A 14 -23.01 22.49 7.29
N GLN A 15 -22.67 23.40 6.36
CA GLN A 15 -22.91 23.20 4.93
C GLN A 15 -22.17 21.96 4.41
N TYR A 16 -20.84 21.86 4.63
CA TYR A 16 -20.06 20.69 4.19
C TYR A 16 -20.53 19.38 4.82
N LYS A 17 -20.90 19.41 6.11
CA LYS A 17 -21.49 18.25 6.78
C LYS A 17 -22.80 17.83 6.11
N SER A 18 -23.68 18.77 5.79
CA SER A 18 -24.95 18.48 5.12
C SER A 18 -24.76 17.96 3.68
N GLU A 19 -23.76 18.48 2.96
CA GLU A 19 -23.41 18.02 1.61
C GLU A 19 -22.83 16.60 1.64
N PHE A 20 -21.99 16.31 2.63
CA PHE A 20 -21.44 14.98 2.88
C PHE A 20 -22.51 13.97 3.26
N GLU A 21 -23.39 14.29 4.21
CA GLU A 21 -24.52 13.43 4.61
C GLU A 21 -25.48 13.17 3.44
N ASN A 22 -25.73 14.18 2.60
CA ASN A 22 -26.55 14.02 1.40
C ASN A 22 -25.87 13.16 0.33
N GLY A 23 -24.55 13.31 0.12
CA GLY A 23 -23.76 12.46 -0.76
C GLY A 23 -23.73 11.01 -0.28
N PHE A 24 -23.53 10.80 1.01
CA PHE A 24 -23.52 9.49 1.65
C PHE A 24 -24.88 8.82 1.58
N SER A 25 -25.99 9.53 1.85
CA SER A 25 -27.34 8.97 1.74
C SER A 25 -27.70 8.57 0.31
N LYS A 26 -27.21 9.31 -0.70
CA LYS A 26 -27.34 8.95 -2.11
C LYS A 26 -26.53 7.71 -2.46
N LEU A 27 -25.28 7.61 -1.99
CA LEU A 27 -24.45 6.41 -2.16
C LEU A 27 -25.08 5.19 -1.49
N LEU A 28 -25.60 5.35 -0.28
CA LEU A 28 -26.25 4.29 0.50
C LEU A 28 -27.55 3.86 -0.17
N LYS A 29 -28.33 4.78 -0.74
CA LYS A 29 -29.49 4.44 -1.59
C LYS A 29 -29.08 3.68 -2.86
N HIS A 30 -28.00 4.06 -3.54
CA HIS A 30 -27.51 3.31 -4.69
C HIS A 30 -26.99 1.91 -4.30
N ALA A 31 -26.30 1.80 -3.17
CA ALA A 31 -25.84 0.53 -2.61
C ALA A 31 -27.02 -0.37 -2.20
N VAL A 32 -28.03 0.17 -1.53
CA VAL A 32 -29.26 -0.56 -1.17
C VAL A 32 -30.05 -0.96 -2.42
N THR A 33 -30.10 -0.12 -3.45
CA THR A 33 -30.76 -0.45 -4.72
C THR A 33 -29.98 -1.53 -5.49
N PHE A 34 -28.65 -1.52 -5.42
CA PHE A 34 -27.79 -2.58 -5.95
C PHE A 34 -27.97 -3.90 -5.19
N ILE A 35 -28.04 -3.85 -3.86
CA ILE A 35 -28.31 -5.01 -3.00
C ILE A 35 -29.71 -5.58 -3.25
N ASN A 36 -30.72 -4.73 -3.43
CA ASN A 36 -32.10 -5.14 -3.65
C ASN A 36 -32.37 -5.61 -5.10
N SER A 37 -31.61 -5.13 -6.09
CA SER A 37 -31.68 -5.63 -7.48
C SER A 37 -30.93 -6.96 -7.69
N ALA A 38 -30.10 -7.35 -6.72
CA ALA A 38 -29.43 -8.64 -6.67
C ALA A 38 -30.36 -9.72 -6.08
N SER A 39 -31.30 -10.24 -6.87
CA SER A 39 -32.15 -11.37 -6.48
C SER A 39 -31.28 -12.56 -6.01
N LYS A 40 -31.58 -13.13 -4.85
CA LYS A 40 -30.80 -14.16 -4.12
C LYS A 40 -30.25 -15.34 -4.97
N VAL A 41 -30.94 -15.71 -6.05
CA VAL A 41 -30.55 -16.81 -6.96
C VAL A 41 -29.50 -16.36 -7.99
N ARG A 42 -29.66 -15.16 -8.58
CA ARG A 42 -28.74 -14.60 -9.57
C ARG A 42 -27.40 -14.18 -8.95
N THR A 43 -27.44 -13.70 -7.71
CA THR A 43 -26.24 -13.33 -6.93
C THR A 43 -25.39 -14.54 -6.59
N TYR A 44 -26.00 -15.71 -6.35
CA TYR A 44 -25.28 -16.94 -6.03
C TYR A 44 -24.57 -17.52 -7.26
N GLU A 45 -25.23 -17.55 -8.42
CA GLU A 45 -24.59 -17.94 -9.68
C GLU A 45 -23.46 -17.00 -10.08
N GLN A 46 -23.69 -15.68 -9.99
CA GLN A 46 -22.66 -14.67 -10.24
C GLN A 46 -21.49 -14.78 -9.26
N PHE A 47 -21.77 -15.07 -7.98
CA PHE A 47 -20.75 -15.32 -6.97
C PHE A 47 -19.94 -16.59 -7.29
N ASN A 48 -20.57 -17.68 -7.72
CA ASN A 48 -19.88 -18.91 -8.08
C ASN A 48 -18.99 -18.75 -9.32
N VAL A 49 -19.46 -18.01 -10.33
CA VAL A 49 -18.65 -17.67 -11.51
C VAL A 49 -17.46 -16.82 -11.10
N LEU A 50 -17.69 -15.76 -10.31
CA LEU A 50 -16.61 -14.91 -9.78
C LEU A 50 -15.63 -15.74 -8.94
N HIS A 51 -16.13 -16.60 -8.07
CA HIS A 51 -15.32 -17.46 -7.21
C HIS A 51 -14.44 -18.39 -8.05
N TYR A 52 -15.00 -19.04 -9.07
CA TYR A 52 -14.24 -19.89 -9.98
C TYR A 52 -13.18 -19.10 -10.76
N GLU A 53 -13.51 -17.92 -11.28
CA GLU A 53 -12.55 -17.05 -11.95
C GLU A 53 -11.42 -16.60 -11.03
N LEU A 54 -11.73 -16.27 -9.77
CA LEU A 54 -10.74 -15.92 -8.76
C LEU A 54 -9.83 -17.10 -8.44
N LEU A 55 -10.39 -18.32 -8.29
CA LEU A 55 -9.60 -19.54 -8.08
C LEU A 55 -8.67 -19.80 -9.26
N LYS A 56 -9.16 -19.70 -10.49
CA LYS A 56 -8.35 -19.86 -11.71
C LYS A 56 -7.22 -18.83 -11.76
N LYS A 57 -7.52 -17.55 -11.53
CA LYS A 57 -6.49 -16.49 -11.50
C LYS A 57 -5.47 -16.70 -10.40
N ARG A 58 -5.89 -17.17 -9.22
CA ARG A 58 -5.01 -17.54 -8.11
C ARG A 58 -4.05 -18.66 -8.56
N ASP A 59 -4.57 -19.72 -9.16
CA ASP A 59 -3.74 -20.87 -9.57
C ASP A 59 -2.72 -20.47 -10.65
N GLU A 60 -3.15 -19.67 -11.63
CA GLU A 60 -2.24 -19.07 -12.62
C GLU A 60 -1.18 -18.18 -11.98
N MET A 61 -1.54 -17.40 -10.96
CA MET A 61 -0.60 -16.55 -10.22
C MET A 61 0.41 -17.37 -9.44
N ILE A 62 -0.03 -18.43 -8.75
CA ILE A 62 0.84 -19.33 -7.98
C ILE A 62 1.88 -19.98 -8.91
N VAL A 63 1.45 -20.48 -10.07
CA VAL A 63 2.36 -21.07 -11.06
C VAL A 63 3.42 -20.06 -11.52
N LYS A 64 3.02 -18.81 -11.81
CA LYS A 64 3.96 -17.75 -12.20
C LYS A 64 4.94 -17.39 -11.07
N ILE A 65 4.48 -17.36 -9.82
CA ILE A 65 5.34 -17.06 -8.66
C ILE A 65 6.36 -18.19 -8.43
N GLN A 66 5.99 -19.43 -8.71
CA GLN A 66 6.86 -20.59 -8.55
C GLN A 66 7.89 -20.75 -9.69
N ASP A 67 7.63 -20.16 -10.86
CA ASP A 67 8.52 -20.27 -12.01
C ASP A 67 9.78 -19.42 -11.84
N THR A 68 10.80 -20.01 -11.22
CA THR A 68 12.11 -19.38 -10.98
C THR A 68 13.23 -19.94 -11.88
N GLN A 69 12.91 -20.94 -12.70
CA GLN A 69 13.89 -21.74 -13.45
C GLN A 69 13.77 -21.58 -14.96
N SER A 70 12.67 -20.99 -15.45
CA SER A 70 12.55 -20.66 -16.86
C SER A 70 13.62 -19.68 -17.31
N THR A 71 14.02 -19.78 -18.57
CA THR A 71 14.85 -18.77 -19.21
C THR A 71 14.09 -17.45 -19.25
N LEU A 72 14.73 -16.36 -18.82
CA LEU A 72 14.12 -15.04 -18.88
C LEU A 72 13.74 -14.70 -20.34
N PRO A 73 12.51 -14.21 -20.60
CA PRO A 73 12.25 -13.46 -21.83
C PRO A 73 13.21 -12.27 -21.91
N GLU A 74 13.35 -11.65 -23.09
CA GLU A 74 14.24 -10.49 -23.26
C GLU A 74 13.82 -9.36 -22.32
N LEU A 75 14.50 -9.29 -21.16
CA LEU A 75 14.13 -8.44 -20.06
C LEU A 75 14.64 -7.04 -20.34
N ASP A 76 13.71 -6.11 -20.60
CA ASP A 76 14.02 -4.69 -20.65
C ASP A 76 14.37 -4.18 -19.24
N THR A 77 15.67 -4.21 -18.91
CA THR A 77 16.19 -3.79 -17.60
C THR A 77 15.96 -2.30 -17.35
N MET A 78 15.83 -1.48 -18.39
CA MET A 78 15.53 -0.05 -18.25
C MET A 78 14.06 0.15 -17.84
N LYS A 79 13.13 -0.59 -18.45
CA LYS A 79 11.72 -0.58 -18.06
C LYS A 79 11.52 -1.15 -16.65
N LEU A 80 12.23 -2.23 -16.30
CA LEU A 80 12.23 -2.79 -14.95
C LEU A 80 12.71 -1.75 -13.93
N MET A 81 13.87 -1.12 -14.19
CA MET A 81 14.42 -0.07 -13.34
C MET A 81 13.43 1.09 -13.15
N ARG A 82 12.89 1.64 -14.24
CA ARG A 82 11.90 2.73 -14.16
C ARG A 82 10.68 2.36 -13.34
N THR A 83 10.20 1.12 -13.49
CA THR A 83 9.02 0.61 -12.78
C THR A 83 9.27 0.56 -11.28
N PHE A 84 10.31 -0.16 -10.86
CA PHE A 84 10.56 -0.45 -9.46
C PHE A 84 11.24 0.71 -8.72
N SER A 85 12.05 1.53 -9.39
CA SER A 85 12.52 2.80 -8.81
C SER A 85 11.35 3.75 -8.53
N TRP A 86 10.31 3.77 -9.38
CA TRP A 86 9.11 4.54 -9.07
C TRP A 86 8.33 3.97 -7.90
N VAL A 87 8.25 2.63 -7.74
CA VAL A 87 7.69 2.02 -6.53
C VAL A 87 8.46 2.45 -5.28
N ALA A 88 9.79 2.50 -5.34
CA ALA A 88 10.60 3.00 -4.23
C ALA A 88 10.24 4.46 -3.88
N VAL A 89 10.09 5.34 -4.88
CA VAL A 89 9.63 6.73 -4.68
C VAL A 89 8.23 6.78 -4.06
N MET A 90 7.29 5.95 -4.53
CA MET A 90 5.96 5.85 -3.93
C MET A 90 6.01 5.43 -2.46
N LEU A 91 6.84 4.44 -2.12
CA LEU A 91 7.00 3.97 -0.73
C LEU A 91 7.69 5.00 0.18
N LEU A 92 8.59 5.83 -0.36
CA LEU A 92 9.12 6.98 0.38
C LEU A 92 8.02 8.03 0.61
N GLY A 93 7.16 8.28 -0.38
CA GLY A 93 5.97 9.11 -0.23
C GLY A 93 5.01 8.57 0.82
N LEU A 94 4.79 7.25 0.85
CA LEU A 94 4.02 6.54 1.88
C LEU A 94 4.62 6.76 3.27
N SER A 95 5.92 6.53 3.45
CA SER A 95 6.60 6.75 4.74
C SER A 95 6.50 8.22 5.19
N PHE A 96 6.66 9.16 4.27
CA PHE A 96 6.53 10.58 4.56
C PHE A 96 5.11 10.95 4.96
N GLY A 97 4.12 10.47 4.22
CA GLY A 97 2.71 10.61 4.58
C GLY A 97 2.41 10.05 5.97
N ALA A 98 2.89 8.84 6.26
CA ALA A 98 2.68 8.19 7.56
C ALA A 98 3.28 8.99 8.72
N PHE A 99 4.47 9.55 8.53
CA PHE A 99 5.04 10.49 9.50
C PHE A 99 4.14 11.71 9.72
N LEU A 100 3.63 12.33 8.65
CA LEU A 100 2.72 13.48 8.76
C LEU A 100 1.41 13.10 9.47
N GLY A 101 0.80 11.99 9.11
CA GLY A 101 -0.50 11.55 9.66
C GLY A 101 -0.43 11.06 11.09
N GLY A 102 0.64 10.34 11.45
CA GLY A 102 0.82 9.79 12.79
C GLY A 102 1.28 10.83 13.82
N ILE A 103 2.18 11.74 13.42
CA ILE A 103 2.84 12.65 14.36
C ILE A 103 2.32 14.08 14.24
N LEU A 104 2.27 14.66 13.04
CA LEU A 104 1.98 16.09 12.88
C LEU A 104 0.48 16.41 12.85
N PHE A 105 -0.30 15.58 12.18
CA PHE A 105 -1.71 15.86 11.89
C PHE A 105 -2.67 14.93 12.59
N SER A 106 -2.23 14.01 13.45
CA SER A 106 -3.13 13.04 14.07
C SER A 106 -4.30 13.72 14.80
N SER A 107 -4.02 14.69 15.67
CA SER A 107 -5.07 15.43 16.39
C SER A 107 -5.95 16.26 15.45
N LEU A 108 -5.40 16.79 14.35
CA LEU A 108 -6.19 17.54 13.37
C LEU A 108 -7.14 16.62 12.61
N LEU A 109 -6.67 15.46 12.17
CA LEU A 109 -7.44 14.47 11.42
C LEU A 109 -8.57 13.88 12.26
N GLU A 110 -8.35 13.70 13.56
CA GLU A 110 -9.36 13.22 14.51
C GLU A 110 -10.60 14.13 14.59
N PHE A 111 -10.48 15.43 14.32
CA PHE A 111 -11.63 16.33 14.22
C PHE A 111 -12.51 16.06 12.99
N PHE A 112 -11.95 15.51 11.91
CA PHE A 112 -12.63 15.36 10.64
C PHE A 112 -13.07 13.92 10.35
N ILE A 113 -12.26 12.94 10.75
CA ILE A 113 -12.43 11.53 10.38
C ILE A 113 -12.18 10.67 11.61
N SER A 114 -13.14 9.80 11.94
CA SER A 114 -12.95 8.83 13.03
C SER A 114 -11.90 7.77 12.65
N GLY A 115 -11.27 7.13 13.64
CA GLY A 115 -10.32 6.04 13.38
C GLY A 115 -10.91 4.89 12.54
N SER A 116 -12.17 4.53 12.77
CA SER A 116 -12.87 3.52 11.97
C SER A 116 -13.10 3.95 10.52
N ASP A 117 -13.44 5.21 10.29
CA ASP A 117 -13.63 5.74 8.94
C ASP A 117 -12.28 5.84 8.20
N ALA A 118 -11.21 6.20 8.91
CA ALA A 118 -9.87 6.21 8.36
C ALA A 118 -9.41 4.80 7.95
N VAL A 119 -9.69 3.77 8.76
CA VAL A 119 -9.43 2.37 8.41
C VAL A 119 -10.22 1.97 7.15
N LEU A 120 -11.51 2.30 7.08
CA LEU A 120 -12.33 1.98 5.90
C LEU A 120 -11.79 2.69 4.64
N LEU A 121 -11.38 3.95 4.77
CA LEU A 121 -10.85 4.74 3.68
C LEU A 121 -9.50 4.19 3.18
N ALA A 122 -8.57 3.94 4.10
CA ALA A 122 -7.22 3.44 3.81
C ALA A 122 -7.24 2.03 3.21
N TYR A 123 -7.90 1.07 3.85
CA TYR A 123 -7.77 -0.33 3.45
C TYR A 123 -8.77 -0.79 2.37
N PHE A 124 -9.80 0.02 2.08
CA PHE A 124 -10.83 -0.37 1.11
C PHE A 124 -11.11 0.69 0.06
N LEU A 125 -11.58 1.88 0.46
CA LEU A 125 -12.12 2.84 -0.51
C LEU A 125 -11.05 3.44 -1.41
N LEU A 126 -9.90 3.85 -0.86
CA LEU A 126 -8.85 4.50 -1.63
C LEU A 126 -8.12 3.52 -2.57
N PRO A 127 -7.69 2.31 -2.12
CA PRO A 127 -7.11 1.31 -3.02
C PRO A 127 -8.07 0.91 -4.15
N LEU A 128 -9.35 0.75 -3.85
CA LEU A 128 -10.37 0.41 -4.86
C LEU A 128 -10.55 1.52 -5.88
N THR A 129 -10.59 2.77 -5.43
CA THR A 129 -10.71 3.94 -6.31
C THR A 129 -9.54 4.03 -7.28
N ILE A 130 -8.32 3.84 -6.79
CA ILE A 130 -7.11 3.86 -7.62
C ILE A 130 -7.07 2.67 -8.56
N TYR A 131 -7.49 1.48 -8.11
CA TYR A 131 -7.62 0.31 -8.98
C TYR A 131 -8.55 0.60 -10.16
N TYR A 132 -9.74 1.16 -9.93
CA TYR A 132 -10.66 1.53 -11.01
C TYR A 132 -10.09 2.62 -11.92
N PHE A 133 -9.44 3.64 -11.35
CA PHE A 133 -8.78 4.68 -12.15
C PHE A 133 -7.73 4.08 -13.09
N LEU A 134 -6.95 3.10 -12.64
CA LEU A 134 -5.97 2.42 -13.48
C LEU A 134 -6.60 1.61 -14.62
N HIS A 135 -7.85 1.18 -14.48
CA HIS A 135 -8.55 0.41 -15.53
C HIS A 135 -9.35 1.31 -16.50
N LEU A 136 -9.31 2.64 -16.33
CA LEU A 136 -9.90 3.55 -17.30
C LEU A 136 -9.18 3.42 -18.66
N PRO A 137 -9.94 3.35 -19.78
CA PRO A 137 -9.38 3.20 -21.12
C PRO A 137 -8.79 4.54 -21.59
N LEU A 138 -7.59 4.85 -21.12
CA LEU A 138 -6.81 6.00 -21.55
C LEU A 138 -5.82 5.57 -22.63
N GLU A 139 -5.63 6.40 -23.65
CA GLU A 139 -4.64 6.17 -24.70
C GLU A 139 -3.22 6.02 -24.13
N ILE A 140 -2.42 5.15 -24.73
CA ILE A 140 -1.03 4.89 -24.31
C ILE A 140 -0.14 6.02 -24.82
N THR A 141 -0.13 7.14 -24.10
CA THR A 141 0.69 8.33 -24.38
C THR A 141 1.63 8.62 -23.22
N ALA A 142 2.77 9.26 -23.48
CA ALA A 142 3.70 9.67 -22.43
C ALA A 142 3.03 10.59 -21.38
N LYS A 143 2.06 11.41 -21.79
CA LYS A 143 1.29 12.28 -20.91
C LYS A 143 0.39 11.47 -19.96
N ASN A 144 -0.30 10.46 -20.46
CA ASN A 144 -1.18 9.61 -19.65
C ASN A 144 -0.39 8.69 -18.71
N ASP A 145 0.77 8.20 -19.15
CA ASP A 145 1.70 7.47 -18.28
C ASP A 145 2.23 8.36 -17.13
N LEU A 146 2.63 9.60 -17.45
CA LEU A 146 3.05 10.57 -16.44
C LEU A 146 1.93 10.86 -15.42
N LEU A 147 0.70 11.07 -15.91
CA LEU A 147 -0.47 11.28 -15.05
C LEU A 147 -0.69 10.10 -14.10
N ARG A 148 -0.70 8.87 -14.63
CA ARG A 148 -0.89 7.66 -13.82
C ARG A 148 0.18 7.52 -12.74
N ARG A 149 1.45 7.81 -13.08
CA ARG A 149 2.55 7.81 -12.10
C ARG A 149 2.35 8.83 -10.98
N HIS A 150 1.94 10.05 -11.31
CA HIS A 150 1.69 11.09 -10.30
C HIS A 150 0.48 10.76 -9.42
N VAL A 151 -0.62 10.27 -10.02
CA VAL A 151 -1.78 9.81 -9.26
C VAL A 151 -1.40 8.69 -8.30
N LEU A 152 -0.58 7.74 -8.74
CA LEU A 152 -0.07 6.66 -7.89
C LEU A 152 0.82 7.17 -6.75
N PHE A 153 1.67 8.16 -7.00
CA PHE A 153 2.46 8.78 -5.95
C PHE A 153 1.59 9.54 -4.94
N SER A 154 0.64 10.35 -5.42
CA SER A 154 -0.33 11.04 -4.57
C SER A 154 -1.13 10.06 -3.73
N PHE A 155 -1.61 8.97 -4.33
CA PHE A 155 -2.23 7.86 -3.62
C PHE A 155 -1.33 7.37 -2.49
N ALA A 156 -0.10 6.97 -2.79
CA ALA A 156 0.80 6.42 -1.77
C ALA A 156 1.06 7.42 -0.64
N ALA A 157 1.23 8.71 -0.93
CA ALA A 157 1.42 9.73 0.11
C ALA A 157 0.16 9.95 0.98
N PHE A 158 -1.03 10.04 0.38
CA PHE A 158 -2.28 10.17 1.13
C PHE A 158 -2.63 8.93 1.93
N GLU A 159 -2.42 7.75 1.35
CA GLU A 159 -2.57 6.47 2.01
C GLU A 159 -1.60 6.34 3.19
N GLY A 160 -0.38 6.87 3.04
CA GLY A 160 0.58 7.01 4.13
C GLY A 160 0.01 7.86 5.24
N LEU A 161 -0.51 9.04 4.93
CA LEU A 161 -1.13 9.93 5.90
C LEU A 161 -2.29 9.27 6.66
N LEU A 162 -3.17 8.54 5.97
CA LEU A 162 -4.26 7.82 6.62
C LEU A 162 -3.77 6.68 7.50
N THR A 163 -2.85 5.84 7.00
CA THR A 163 -2.31 4.71 7.76
C THR A 163 -1.48 5.18 8.96
N GLY A 164 -0.73 6.27 8.84
CA GLY A 164 -0.04 6.92 9.95
C GLY A 164 -1.02 7.41 11.01
N TYR A 165 -2.13 8.04 10.62
CA TYR A 165 -3.19 8.43 11.55
C TYR A 165 -3.83 7.22 12.23
N VAL A 166 -4.13 6.14 11.49
CA VAL A 166 -4.68 4.89 12.04
C VAL A 166 -3.76 4.28 13.10
N PHE A 167 -2.44 4.39 12.93
CA PHE A 167 -1.45 3.87 13.88
C PHE A 167 -0.88 4.91 14.84
N SER A 168 -1.46 6.12 14.95
CA SER A 168 -0.87 7.21 15.74
C SER A 168 -0.70 6.91 17.23
N ASN A 169 -1.52 6.01 17.79
CA ASN A 169 -1.43 5.56 19.18
C ASN A 169 -0.73 4.19 19.32
N LYS A 170 -0.23 3.61 18.22
CA LYS A 170 0.42 2.30 18.22
C LYS A 170 1.89 2.42 17.88
N ASP A 171 2.73 1.89 18.76
CA ASP A 171 4.16 1.75 18.50
C ASP A 171 4.57 0.29 18.28
N LEU A 172 5.66 0.11 17.55
CA LEU A 172 6.37 -1.16 17.45
C LEU A 172 7.65 -1.11 18.29
N VAL A 173 8.10 -2.29 18.73
CA VAL A 173 9.44 -2.41 19.31
C VAL A 173 10.47 -2.14 18.21
N GLY A 174 11.22 -1.05 18.35
CA GLY A 174 12.22 -0.60 17.37
C GLY A 174 11.61 0.13 16.17
N MET A 175 12.48 0.64 15.29
CA MET A 175 12.07 1.35 14.08
C MET A 175 11.72 0.37 12.96
N PRO A 176 10.59 0.50 12.24
CA PRO A 176 10.26 -0.40 11.14
C PRO A 176 11.22 -0.27 9.95
N PRO A 177 11.42 -1.32 9.14
CA PRO A 177 12.28 -1.27 7.96
C PRO A 177 11.74 -0.34 6.88
N ILE A 178 12.65 0.28 6.12
CA ILE A 178 12.32 1.17 5.01
C ILE A 178 11.89 0.31 3.81
N ALA A 179 10.58 0.24 3.56
CA ALA A 179 9.99 -0.59 2.51
C ALA A 179 10.55 -0.32 1.10
N ALA A 180 11.03 0.90 0.85
CA ALA A 180 11.60 1.32 -0.43
C ALA A 180 12.89 0.57 -0.83
N PHE A 181 13.61 -0.06 0.11
CA PHE A 181 14.85 -0.78 -0.21
C PHE A 181 14.64 -1.98 -1.13
N THR A 182 13.55 -2.75 -0.93
CA THR A 182 13.29 -3.92 -1.78
C THR A 182 13.05 -3.54 -3.25
N PRO A 183 12.11 -2.66 -3.61
CA PRO A 183 11.92 -2.28 -5.00
C PRO A 183 13.12 -1.50 -5.56
N MET A 184 13.87 -0.76 -4.73
CA MET A 184 15.12 -0.14 -5.18
C MET A 184 16.15 -1.20 -5.61
N ALA A 185 16.34 -2.27 -4.84
CA ALA A 185 17.21 -3.38 -5.20
C ALA A 185 16.73 -4.07 -6.49
N ILE A 186 15.42 -4.31 -6.63
CA ILE A 186 14.83 -4.91 -7.84
C ILE A 186 15.03 -4.01 -9.08
N GLY A 187 14.95 -2.69 -8.93
CA GLY A 187 15.12 -1.76 -10.05
C GLY A 187 16.58 -1.57 -10.46
N LEU A 188 17.48 -1.38 -9.49
CA LEU A 188 18.86 -0.94 -9.77
C LEU A 188 19.82 -2.11 -10.04
N ILE A 189 19.71 -3.22 -9.29
CA ILE A 189 20.66 -4.34 -9.41
C ILE A 189 20.65 -4.95 -10.82
N PRO A 190 19.50 -5.22 -11.47
CA PRO A 190 19.48 -5.78 -12.82
C PRO A 190 19.96 -4.81 -13.90
N HIS A 191 19.78 -3.50 -13.66
CA HIS A 191 20.25 -2.48 -14.60
C HIS A 191 21.77 -2.42 -14.62
N PHE A 192 22.41 -2.29 -13.46
CA PHE A 192 23.87 -2.21 -13.34
C PHE A 192 24.57 -3.58 -13.45
N GLY A 193 23.91 -4.65 -13.02
CA GLY A 193 24.41 -6.03 -13.04
C GLY A 193 23.96 -6.86 -14.24
N SER A 194 23.46 -6.22 -15.31
CA SER A 194 22.90 -6.90 -16.49
C SER A 194 23.86 -7.91 -17.13
N SER A 195 25.16 -7.61 -17.14
CA SER A 195 26.19 -8.52 -17.66
C SER A 195 26.38 -9.79 -16.83
N ILE A 196 26.10 -9.74 -15.52
CA ILE A 196 26.24 -10.86 -14.58
C ILE A 196 24.97 -11.72 -14.58
N ILE A 197 23.80 -11.07 -14.63
CA ILE A 197 22.49 -11.73 -14.62
C ILE A 197 22.21 -12.40 -15.97
N GLY A 198 22.47 -11.71 -17.08
CA GLY A 198 22.16 -12.23 -18.41
C GLY A 198 20.70 -12.66 -18.53
N LYS A 199 20.48 -13.89 -19.02
CA LYS A 199 19.13 -14.49 -19.17
C LYS A 199 18.77 -15.47 -18.04
N ASP A 200 19.54 -15.48 -16.97
CA ASP A 200 19.39 -16.40 -15.85
C ASP A 200 18.38 -15.86 -14.83
N HIS A 201 17.23 -16.53 -14.74
CA HIS A 201 16.14 -16.11 -13.86
C HIS A 201 16.50 -16.29 -12.38
N ALA A 202 17.19 -17.37 -12.03
CA ALA A 202 17.61 -17.61 -10.66
C ALA A 202 18.60 -16.53 -10.19
N LYS A 203 19.55 -16.10 -11.05
CA LYS A 203 20.44 -14.98 -10.75
C LYS A 203 19.70 -13.66 -10.56
N LEU A 204 18.72 -13.36 -11.43
CA LEU A 204 17.89 -12.16 -11.29
C LEU A 204 17.23 -12.12 -9.91
N VAL A 205 16.54 -13.19 -9.53
CA VAL A 205 15.84 -13.30 -8.25
C VAL A 205 16.81 -13.23 -7.08
N CYS A 206 17.87 -14.04 -7.10
CA CYS A 206 18.83 -14.13 -6.03
C CYS A 206 19.52 -12.78 -5.77
N LEU A 207 19.96 -12.09 -6.82
CA LEU A 207 20.68 -10.83 -6.68
C LEU A 207 19.75 -9.69 -6.26
N THR A 208 18.52 -9.64 -6.78
CA THR A 208 17.56 -8.57 -6.45
C THR A 208 16.94 -8.74 -5.07
N ILE A 209 16.34 -9.90 -4.80
CA ILE A 209 15.65 -10.17 -3.53
C ILE A 209 16.67 -10.39 -2.42
N GLY A 210 17.73 -11.16 -2.68
CA GLY A 210 18.82 -11.34 -1.74
C GLY A 210 19.55 -10.04 -1.46
N GLY A 211 19.80 -9.21 -2.48
CA GLY A 211 20.38 -7.87 -2.30
C GLY A 211 19.49 -6.94 -1.48
N GLY A 212 18.18 -6.93 -1.74
CA GLY A 212 17.21 -6.16 -0.95
C GLY A 212 17.16 -6.60 0.52
N LEU A 213 17.10 -7.91 0.78
CA LEU A 213 17.14 -8.46 2.14
C LEU A 213 18.48 -8.16 2.84
N PHE A 214 19.60 -8.23 2.10
CA PHE A 214 20.91 -7.88 2.64
C PHE A 214 20.97 -6.41 3.08
N ILE A 215 20.39 -5.49 2.30
CA ILE A 215 20.26 -4.08 2.68
C ILE A 215 19.42 -3.93 3.95
N HIS A 216 18.26 -4.59 4.03
CA HIS A 216 17.43 -4.57 5.25
C HIS A 216 18.19 -5.10 6.47
N LEU A 217 18.84 -6.25 6.37
CA LEU A 217 19.59 -6.82 7.49
C LEU A 217 20.75 -5.91 7.91
N SER A 218 21.48 -5.35 6.94
CA SER A 218 22.59 -4.42 7.21
C SER A 218 22.10 -3.17 7.95
N PHE A 219 20.96 -2.61 7.52
CA PHE A 219 20.37 -1.44 8.16
C PHE A 219 19.80 -1.78 9.54
N GLY A 220 19.15 -2.94 9.67
CA GLY A 220 18.60 -3.45 10.92
C GLY A 220 19.66 -3.64 12.01
N VAL A 221 20.86 -4.10 11.66
CA VAL A 221 21.99 -4.19 12.62
C VAL A 221 22.37 -2.81 13.19
N ILE A 222 22.16 -1.73 12.45
CA ILE A 222 22.46 -0.35 12.89
C ILE A 222 21.37 0.19 13.82
N ILE A 223 20.09 -0.12 13.54
CA ILE A 223 18.92 0.46 14.23
C ILE A 223 18.24 -0.49 15.24
N ASP A 224 18.86 -1.64 15.51
CA ASP A 224 18.38 -2.77 16.30
C ASP A 224 17.37 -3.69 15.60
N LEU A 225 17.64 -5.01 15.65
CA LEU A 225 16.88 -6.05 14.95
C LEU A 225 15.77 -6.60 15.84
N SER A 226 14.61 -5.95 15.83
CA SER A 226 13.43 -6.46 16.50
C SER A 226 12.72 -7.56 15.69
N LEU A 227 11.89 -8.38 16.35
CA LEU A 227 11.06 -9.37 15.66
C LEU A 227 10.09 -8.71 14.64
N PRO A 228 9.37 -7.61 14.97
CA PRO A 228 8.58 -6.87 13.99
C PRO A 228 9.39 -6.38 12.80
N TYR A 229 10.64 -5.96 13.02
CA TYR A 229 11.55 -5.54 11.96
C TYR A 229 11.84 -6.68 10.98
N LEU A 230 12.30 -7.83 11.50
CA LEU A 230 12.64 -9.00 10.69
C LEU A 230 11.43 -9.50 9.91
N LEU A 231 10.25 -9.51 10.54
CA LEU A 231 9.02 -9.92 9.89
C LEU A 231 8.62 -8.97 8.76
N LEU A 232 8.66 -7.65 8.97
CA LEU A 232 8.37 -6.68 7.91
C LEU A 232 9.39 -6.74 6.78
N ALA A 233 10.69 -6.86 7.08
CA ALA A 233 11.73 -7.01 6.07
C ALA A 233 11.51 -8.28 5.23
N GLY A 234 11.16 -9.39 5.87
CA GLY A 234 10.80 -10.64 5.22
C GLY A 234 9.55 -10.51 4.33
N LEU A 235 8.49 -9.87 4.83
CA LEU A 235 7.27 -9.61 4.07
C LEU A 235 7.55 -8.71 2.85
N TYR A 236 8.34 -7.66 3.00
CA TYR A 236 8.73 -6.81 1.88
C TYR A 236 9.56 -7.57 0.84
N GLY A 237 10.48 -8.44 1.28
CA GLY A 237 11.22 -9.35 0.41
C GLY A 237 10.30 -10.30 -0.35
N PHE A 238 9.32 -10.90 0.34
CA PHE A 238 8.31 -11.78 -0.26
C PHE A 238 7.42 -11.06 -1.28
N ILE A 239 6.95 -9.85 -0.96
CA ILE A 239 6.19 -9.00 -1.90
C ILE A 239 7.05 -8.69 -3.13
N GLY A 240 8.31 -8.31 -2.90
CA GLY A 240 9.28 -8.06 -3.96
C GLY A 240 9.45 -9.26 -4.88
N PHE A 241 9.61 -10.45 -4.30
CA PHE A 241 9.71 -11.71 -5.02
C PHE A 241 8.45 -11.97 -5.85
N ALA A 242 7.26 -11.95 -5.22
CA ALA A 242 6.01 -12.26 -5.90
C ALA A 242 5.72 -11.27 -7.05
N VAL A 243 5.88 -9.97 -6.82
CA VAL A 243 5.63 -8.94 -7.85
C VAL A 243 6.67 -9.00 -8.97
N LEU A 244 7.95 -9.25 -8.66
CA LEU A 244 8.99 -9.45 -9.67
C LEU A 244 8.69 -10.67 -10.55
N GLN A 245 8.30 -11.78 -9.93
CA GLN A 245 7.91 -12.99 -10.66
C GLN A 245 6.74 -12.75 -11.61
N LEU A 246 5.70 -12.06 -11.14
CA LEU A 246 4.57 -11.69 -11.98
C LEU A 246 4.98 -10.72 -13.10
N TYR A 247 5.85 -9.76 -12.80
CA TYR A 247 6.35 -8.81 -13.79
C TYR A 247 7.10 -9.52 -14.92
N VAL A 248 8.07 -10.38 -14.58
CA VAL A 248 8.92 -11.09 -15.55
C VAL A 248 8.11 -12.08 -16.38
N ASN A 249 7.21 -12.83 -15.75
CA ASN A 249 6.36 -13.81 -16.44
C ASN A 249 5.29 -13.19 -17.35
N ASN A 250 5.06 -11.89 -17.24
CA ASN A 250 4.16 -11.14 -18.12
C ASN A 250 4.91 -10.07 -18.94
N ALA A 251 6.25 -10.04 -18.89
CA ALA A 251 7.07 -9.12 -19.66
C ALA A 251 6.82 -9.32 -21.16
N GLY A 252 6.37 -8.27 -21.84
CA GLY A 252 6.03 -8.29 -23.27
C GLY A 252 4.54 -8.25 -23.62
N LYS A 253 3.61 -8.33 -22.63
CA LYS A 253 2.17 -8.41 -22.92
C LYS A 253 1.39 -7.09 -22.92
N ASP A 254 1.79 -6.04 -22.17
CA ASP A 254 1.24 -4.67 -22.29
C ASP A 254 1.99 -3.65 -21.40
N LEU A 255 1.90 -2.35 -21.70
CA LEU A 255 2.39 -1.24 -20.85
C LEU A 255 1.46 -0.96 -19.65
N THR A 256 0.16 -1.16 -19.82
CA THR A 256 -0.90 -0.97 -18.80
C THR A 256 -0.72 -1.85 -17.54
N ILE A 257 -0.05 -2.99 -17.68
CA ILE A 257 0.21 -3.92 -16.56
C ILE A 257 1.21 -3.32 -15.55
N THR A 258 2.09 -2.41 -15.98
CA THR A 258 3.17 -1.84 -15.14
C THR A 258 2.63 -1.11 -13.91
N HIS A 259 1.64 -0.22 -14.09
CA HIS A 259 1.04 0.53 -12.98
C HIS A 259 0.26 -0.37 -12.02
N THR A 260 -0.29 -1.48 -12.52
CA THR A 260 -0.96 -2.47 -11.68
C THR A 260 0.02 -3.16 -10.74
N TYR A 261 1.25 -3.46 -11.19
CA TYR A 261 2.30 -3.96 -10.31
C TYR A 261 2.74 -2.92 -9.28
N GLN A 262 2.84 -1.65 -9.68
CA GLN A 262 3.19 -0.56 -8.76
C GLN A 262 2.15 -0.42 -7.64
N LEU A 263 0.86 -0.40 -7.99
CA LEU A 263 -0.23 -0.39 -7.02
C LEU A 263 -0.22 -1.64 -6.13
N SER A 264 -0.13 -2.82 -6.74
CA SER A 264 -0.15 -4.10 -6.00
C SER A 264 0.98 -4.19 -4.98
N PHE A 265 2.18 -3.71 -5.33
CA PHE A 265 3.32 -3.68 -4.41
C PHE A 265 3.02 -2.78 -3.21
N VAL A 266 2.57 -1.55 -3.45
CA VAL A 266 2.30 -0.58 -2.38
C VAL A 266 1.16 -1.04 -1.48
N CYS A 267 0.05 -1.53 -2.06
CA CYS A 267 -1.04 -2.10 -1.27
C CYS A 267 -0.58 -3.30 -0.42
N ALA A 268 0.21 -4.21 -0.98
CA ALA A 268 0.72 -5.35 -0.22
C ALA A 268 1.63 -4.93 0.95
N VAL A 269 2.43 -3.87 0.76
CA VAL A 269 3.24 -3.26 1.85
C VAL A 269 2.32 -2.70 2.94
N ILE A 270 1.29 -1.93 2.57
CA ILE A 270 0.33 -1.34 3.52
C ILE A 270 -0.40 -2.43 4.33
N PHE A 271 -0.86 -3.49 3.67
CA PHE A 271 -1.49 -4.63 4.37
C PHE A 271 -0.50 -5.38 5.27
N SER A 272 0.76 -5.53 4.85
CA SER A 272 1.80 -6.15 5.67
C SER A 272 2.10 -5.32 6.92
N GLN A 273 2.16 -3.99 6.78
CA GLN A 273 2.29 -3.08 7.92
C GLN A 273 1.09 -3.23 8.86
N ALA A 274 -0.13 -3.20 8.33
CA ALA A 274 -1.34 -3.36 9.13
C ALA A 274 -1.37 -4.68 9.91
N LEU A 275 -0.95 -5.78 9.27
CA LEU A 275 -0.82 -7.08 9.90
C LEU A 275 0.18 -7.03 11.07
N VAL A 276 1.38 -6.48 10.84
CA VAL A 276 2.43 -6.44 11.88
C VAL A 276 2.06 -5.49 13.02
N TYR A 277 1.54 -4.31 12.75
CA TYR A 277 1.02 -3.40 13.79
C TYR A 277 -0.20 -3.97 14.52
N GLY A 278 -1.01 -4.81 13.84
CA GLY A 278 -2.12 -5.52 14.46
C GLY A 278 -1.67 -6.57 15.47
N ILE A 279 -0.57 -7.29 15.18
CA ILE A 279 -0.06 -8.38 16.03
C ILE A 279 0.89 -7.87 17.12
N PHE A 280 1.78 -6.95 16.77
CA PHE A 280 2.90 -6.52 17.64
C PHE A 280 2.79 -5.07 18.12
N GLY A 281 1.83 -4.30 17.61
CA GLY A 281 1.63 -2.92 18.04
C GLY A 281 1.06 -2.86 19.45
N PHE A 282 1.66 -2.03 20.31
CA PHE A 282 1.18 -1.75 21.66
C PHE A 282 0.67 -0.32 21.78
N ASP A 283 -0.30 -0.10 22.66
CA ASP A 283 -0.85 1.24 22.91
C ASP A 283 0.08 2.02 23.85
N THR A 284 0.55 3.17 23.38
CA THR A 284 1.46 4.03 24.14
C THR A 284 0.78 4.71 25.33
N LYS A 285 -0.53 4.95 25.25
CA LYS A 285 -1.33 5.56 26.33
C LYS A 285 -1.55 4.58 27.47
N GLU A 286 -1.90 3.33 27.16
CA GLU A 286 -2.05 2.28 28.17
C GLU A 286 -0.75 2.02 28.93
N LEU A 287 0.39 2.05 28.23
CA LEU A 287 1.70 1.86 28.85
C LEU A 287 2.09 3.02 29.78
N ALA A 288 1.79 4.26 29.36
CA ALA A 288 2.04 5.46 30.17
C ALA A 288 1.16 5.49 31.43
N GLU A 289 -0.11 5.10 31.32
CA GLU A 289 -1.04 5.00 32.45
C GLU A 289 -0.60 3.92 33.44
N ALA A 290 -0.23 2.73 32.96
CA ALA A 290 0.26 1.63 33.80
C ALA A 290 1.56 2.01 34.55
N ALA A 291 2.49 2.72 33.90
CA ALA A 291 3.71 3.21 34.53
C ALA A 291 3.41 4.23 35.64
N SER A 292 2.45 5.13 35.41
CA SER A 292 2.02 6.14 36.40
C SER A 292 1.35 5.54 37.64
N HIS A 293 0.60 4.45 37.48
CA HIS A 293 -0.02 3.75 38.61
C HIS A 293 1.00 2.94 39.43
N SER A 294 2.04 2.39 38.78
CA SER A 294 3.09 1.66 39.51
C SER A 294 3.95 2.59 40.38
N SER A 295 4.22 3.82 39.93
CA SER A 295 5.01 4.79 40.70
C SER A 295 4.24 5.38 41.89
N LEU A 296 2.92 5.47 41.81
CA LEU A 296 2.04 5.84 42.92
C LEU A 296 1.89 4.75 43.98
N SER A 297 2.11 3.47 43.63
CA SER A 297 2.07 2.35 44.60
C SER A 297 3.35 2.18 45.43
N PHE A 298 4.39 2.97 45.13
CA PHE A 298 5.68 2.99 45.83
C PHE A 298 5.84 4.19 46.80
N PHE A 299 4.79 5.00 46.99
CA PHE A 299 4.75 6.11 47.96
C PHE A 299 3.68 5.90 49.03
#